data_AF-A0A7X9C4A2-F1
#
_entry.id   AF-A0A7X9C4A2-F1
#
_cell.length_a   1.000
_cell.length_b   1.000
_cell.length_c   1.000
_cell.angle_alpha   90.00
_cell.angle_beta   90.00
_cell.angle_gamma   90.00
#
_symmetry.space_group_name_H-M   'P 1'
#
loop_
_entity.id
_entity.type
_entity.pdbx_description
1 polymer ?
#
loop_
_entity_poly.entity_id
_entity_poly.type
_entity_poly.pdbx_seq_one_letter_code
_entity_poly.pdbx_strand_id
1 'polypeptide(L)'
;MVELEGKSYKLCPNQFIFLPANAFHKFYANTENPWSIYWLHFNGTDRDLILQLFNMENPVHALTAQMLPNIIRAFYNLFDILSRGYSNRLMIHLSSTLRLLLTSLSLDEVHTHGQKFMKYNYVDICINEMKKTLINNFH
;
A
#
# COMPACT_ATOMS: atom_id res chain seq x y z
N MET A 1 -12.25 15.18 3.83
CA MET A 1 -13.21 14.81 2.75
C MET A 1 -12.48 14.92 1.42
N VAL A 2 -12.71 13.99 0.50
CA VAL A 2 -12.16 14.03 -0.86
C VAL A 2 -13.33 14.04 -1.84
N GLU A 3 -13.33 15.01 -2.75
CA GLU A 3 -14.24 15.06 -3.88
C GLU A 3 -13.52 14.46 -5.08
N LEU A 4 -14.13 13.51 -5.77
CA LEU A 4 -13.59 12.84 -6.96
C LEU A 4 -14.73 12.70 -7.98
N GLU A 5 -14.57 13.31 -9.16
CA GLU A 5 -15.59 13.28 -10.24
C GLU A 5 -17.00 13.66 -9.75
N GLY A 6 -17.08 14.71 -8.91
CA GLY A 6 -18.34 15.19 -8.33
C GLY A 6 -18.94 14.32 -7.21
N LYS A 7 -18.31 13.20 -6.85
CA LYS A 7 -18.68 12.37 -5.70
C LYS A 7 -17.84 12.71 -4.49
N SER A 8 -18.47 12.77 -3.32
CA SER A 8 -17.80 13.08 -2.05
C SER A 8 -17.54 11.82 -1.23
N TYR A 9 -16.29 11.66 -0.80
CA TYR A 9 -15.79 10.57 0.03
C TYR A 9 -15.28 11.10 1.37
N LYS A 10 -15.84 10.60 2.46
CA LYS A 10 -15.33 10.88 3.81
C LYS A 10 -14.26 9.85 4.16
N LEU A 11 -13.01 10.29 4.21
CA LEU A 11 -11.91 9.45 4.69
C LEU A 11 -11.88 9.43 6.23
N CYS A 12 -11.73 8.23 6.77
CA CYS A 12 -11.47 7.94 8.17
C CYS A 12 -9.98 7.59 8.36
N PRO A 13 -9.49 7.59 9.62
CA PRO A 13 -8.16 7.07 9.91
C PRO A 13 -7.97 5.65 9.35
N ASN A 14 -6.75 5.33 8.95
CA ASN A 14 -6.39 4.03 8.38
C ASN A 14 -7.15 3.70 7.09
N GLN A 15 -7.46 4.70 6.27
CA GLN A 15 -7.97 4.52 4.92
C GLN A 15 -7.07 5.20 3.91
N PHE A 16 -7.04 4.67 2.70
CA PHE A 16 -6.44 5.31 1.55
C PHE A 16 -7.44 5.38 0.41
N ILE A 17 -7.20 6.28 -0.54
CA ILE A 17 -8.05 6.47 -1.71
C ILE A 17 -7.20 6.50 -2.98
N PHE A 18 -7.63 5.82 -4.03
CA PHE A 18 -7.04 5.99 -5.35
C PHE A 18 -7.62 7.21 -6.05
N LEU A 19 -6.73 8.04 -6.58
CA LEU A 19 -7.08 9.19 -7.41
C LEU A 19 -6.57 8.90 -8.84
N PRO A 20 -7.48 8.56 -9.77
CA PRO A 20 -7.09 8.31 -11.15
C PRO A 20 -6.41 9.51 -11.79
N ALA A 21 -5.48 9.25 -12.71
CA ALA A 21 -4.90 10.30 -13.52
C ALA A 21 -5.99 11.04 -14.31
N ASN A 22 -5.85 12.35 -14.45
CA ASN A 22 -6.78 13.23 -15.17
C ASN A 22 -8.20 13.32 -14.57
N ALA A 23 -8.43 12.76 -13.38
CA ALA A 23 -9.69 12.95 -12.67
C ALA A 23 -9.65 14.24 -11.83
N PHE A 24 -10.72 15.04 -11.90
CA PHE A 24 -10.84 16.22 -11.06
C PHE A 24 -11.05 15.80 -9.61
N HIS A 25 -10.17 16.26 -8.73
CA HIS A 25 -10.24 15.96 -7.31
C HIS A 25 -9.99 17.19 -6.44
N LYS A 26 -10.64 17.24 -5.28
CA LYS A 26 -10.44 18.26 -4.24
C LYS A 26 -10.36 17.59 -2.88
N PHE A 27 -9.54 18.11 -1.98
CA PHE A 27 -9.45 17.61 -0.61
C PHE A 27 -9.69 18.74 0.40
N TYR A 28 -10.40 18.39 1.46
CA TYR A 28 -10.73 19.30 2.55
C TYR A 28 -10.27 18.67 3.87
N ALA A 29 -9.38 19.38 4.57
CA ALA A 29 -9.04 19.08 5.95
C ALA A 29 -10.18 19.54 6.88
N ASN A 30 -10.48 18.77 7.92
CA ASN A 30 -11.34 19.28 8.97
C ASN A 30 -10.57 20.42 9.67
N THR A 31 -11.19 21.60 9.76
CA THR A 31 -10.58 22.81 10.31
C THR A 31 -10.35 22.74 11.82
N GLU A 32 -11.10 21.90 12.54
CA GLU A 32 -11.01 21.70 13.98
C GLU A 32 -10.09 20.52 14.35
N ASN A 33 -9.98 19.52 13.48
CA ASN A 33 -9.09 18.37 13.66
C ASN A 33 -8.38 18.02 12.34
N PRO A 34 -7.29 18.74 12.00
CA PRO A 34 -6.57 18.52 10.76
C PRO A 34 -5.96 17.11 10.75
N TRP A 35 -6.17 16.37 9.66
CA TRP A 35 -5.61 15.03 9.47
C TRP A 35 -4.30 15.12 8.67
N SER A 36 -3.31 14.32 9.07
CA SER A 36 -2.08 14.14 8.29
C SER A 36 -2.36 13.23 7.10
N ILE A 37 -2.00 13.68 5.91
CA ILE A 37 -2.29 13.00 4.65
C ILE A 37 -0.96 12.63 4.02
N TYR A 38 -0.78 11.36 3.66
CA TYR A 38 0.34 10.92 2.84
C TYR A 38 -0.17 10.72 1.42
N TRP A 39 0.46 11.38 0.46
CA TRP A 39 0.21 11.17 -0.96
C TRP A 39 1.45 10.62 -1.64
N LEU A 40 1.24 9.87 -2.72
CA LEU A 40 2.28 9.56 -3.68
C LEU A 40 1.66 9.47 -5.06
N HIS A 41 2.40 9.91 -6.07
CA HIS A 41 2.04 9.74 -7.47
C HIS A 41 3.00 8.74 -8.09
N PHE A 42 2.48 7.83 -8.90
CA PHE A 42 3.30 6.85 -9.62
C PHE A 42 2.81 6.67 -11.04
N ASN A 43 3.74 6.31 -11.91
CA ASN A 43 3.49 5.98 -13.30
C ASN A 43 4.50 4.92 -13.76
N GLY A 44 4.21 4.25 -14.86
CA GLY A 44 5.07 3.24 -15.44
C GLY A 44 4.28 2.24 -16.28
N THR A 45 5.01 1.34 -16.94
CA THR A 45 4.42 0.30 -17.80
C THR A 45 3.48 -0.63 -17.04
N ASP A 46 3.72 -0.82 -15.74
CA ASP A 46 2.98 -1.78 -14.92
C ASP A 46 1.85 -1.12 -14.13
N ARG A 47 1.57 0.16 -14.40
CA ARG A 47 0.53 0.92 -13.69
C ARG A 47 -0.80 0.18 -13.74
N ASP A 48 -1.25 -0.20 -14.94
CA ASP A 48 -2.55 -0.82 -15.12
C ASP A 48 -2.65 -2.20 -14.48
N LEU A 49 -1.57 -2.98 -14.53
CA LEU A 49 -1.47 -4.25 -13.83
C LEU A 49 -1.63 -4.08 -12.32
N ILE A 50 -1.00 -3.05 -11.74
CA ILE A 50 -1.11 -2.78 -10.30
C ILE A 50 -2.53 -2.31 -9.95
N LEU A 51 -3.13 -1.43 -10.75
CA LEU A 51 -4.50 -0.94 -10.49
C LEU A 51 -5.54 -2.06 -10.56
N GLN A 52 -5.34 -3.07 -11.42
CA GLN A 52 -6.21 -4.26 -11.50
C GLN A 52 -6.19 -5.12 -10.23
N LEU A 53 -5.22 -4.95 -9.34
CA LEU A 53 -5.16 -5.68 -8.06
C LEU A 53 -6.16 -5.13 -7.03
N PHE A 54 -6.73 -3.95 -7.27
CA PHE A 54 -7.64 -3.27 -6.36
C PHE A 54 -9.05 -3.19 -6.94
N ASN A 55 -10.06 -3.14 -6.06
CA ASN A 55 -11.43 -2.89 -6.51
C ASN A 55 -11.64 -1.40 -6.83
N MET A 56 -11.39 -1.01 -8.07
CA MET A 56 -11.51 0.39 -8.51
C MET A 56 -12.97 0.91 -8.56
N GLU A 57 -13.99 0.05 -8.41
CA GLU A 57 -15.40 0.51 -8.29
C GLU A 57 -15.62 1.29 -6.99
N ASN A 58 -14.92 0.90 -5.92
CA ASN A 58 -14.86 1.66 -4.67
C ASN A 58 -13.44 2.20 -4.47
N PRO A 59 -13.19 3.49 -4.74
CA PRO A 59 -11.85 4.04 -4.69
C PRO A 59 -11.28 4.14 -3.26
N VAL A 60 -12.10 3.95 -2.22
CA VAL A 60 -11.69 4.05 -0.82
C VAL A 60 -11.49 2.67 -0.22
N HIS A 61 -10.31 2.46 0.34
CA HIS A 61 -9.82 1.18 0.84
C HIS A 61 -9.43 1.31 2.31
N ALA A 62 -9.75 0.28 3.10
CA ALA A 62 -9.44 0.25 4.53
C ALA A 62 -8.14 -0.50 4.80
N LEU A 63 -7.32 0.04 5.70
CA LEU A 63 -6.11 -0.58 6.21
C LEU A 63 -6.41 -1.25 7.55
N THR A 64 -5.98 -2.49 7.71
CA THR A 64 -6.05 -3.16 9.01
C THR A 64 -4.94 -2.65 9.92
N ALA A 65 -5.14 -2.75 11.24
CA ALA A 65 -4.11 -2.36 12.21
C ALA A 65 -2.79 -3.16 12.03
N GLN A 66 -2.87 -4.40 11.51
CA GLN A 66 -1.72 -5.25 11.25
C GLN A 66 -0.88 -4.74 10.06
N MET A 67 -1.49 -4.03 9.11
CA MET A 67 -0.80 -3.48 7.94
C MET A 67 -0.02 -2.21 8.28
N LEU A 68 -0.50 -1.41 9.23
CA LEU A 68 0.01 -0.06 9.51
C LEU A 68 1.54 -0.03 9.75
N PRO A 69 2.14 -0.89 10.59
CA PRO A 69 3.58 -0.84 10.83
C PRO A 69 4.41 -1.06 9.55
N ASN A 70 3.97 -1.97 8.68
CA ASN A 70 4.64 -2.27 7.42
C ASN A 70 4.50 -1.14 6.41
N ILE A 71 3.31 -0.54 6.31
CA ILE A 71 3.05 0.61 5.44
C ILE A 71 3.88 1.82 5.88
N ILE A 72 3.85 2.14 7.18
CA ILE A 72 4.61 3.26 7.75
C ILE A 72 6.11 3.07 7.46
N ARG A 73 6.64 1.86 7.70
CA ARG A 73 8.04 1.53 7.39
C ARG A 73 8.35 1.68 5.89
N ALA A 74 7.45 1.23 5.01
CA ALA A 74 7.63 1.39 3.57
C ALA A 74 7.70 2.87 3.17
N PHE A 75 6.82 3.73 3.71
CA PHE A 75 6.87 5.17 3.48
C PHE A 75 8.19 5.79 3.96
N TYR A 76 8.64 5.47 5.17
CA TYR A 76 9.95 5.93 5.66
C TYR A 76 11.10 5.51 4.73
N ASN A 77 11.09 4.26 4.24
CA ASN A 77 12.09 3.80 3.30
C ASN A 77 12.04 4.57 1.96
N LEU A 78 10.83 4.85 1.44
CA LEU A 78 10.67 5.66 0.23
C LEU A 78 11.24 7.08 0.44
N PHE A 79 10.96 7.70 1.59
CA PHE A 79 11.49 9.03 1.92
C PHE A 79 13.00 9.04 2.12
N ASP A 80 13.57 8.02 2.77
CA ASP A 80 15.03 7.87 2.89
C ASP A 80 15.69 7.79 1.52
N ILE A 81 15.16 6.94 0.62
CA ILE A 81 15.69 6.79 -0.74
C ILE A 81 15.63 8.12 -1.50
N LEU A 82 14.50 8.84 -1.41
CA LEU A 82 14.32 10.13 -2.07
C LEU A 82 15.26 11.21 -1.49
N SER A 83 15.56 11.17 -0.18
CA SER A 83 16.46 12.13 0.47
C SER A 83 17.92 11.99 0.00
N ARG A 84 18.28 10.84 -0.57
CA ARG A 84 19.63 10.51 -1.04
C ARG A 84 19.87 10.88 -2.51
N GLY A 85 18.89 11.50 -3.16
CA GLY A 85 18.95 11.96 -4.54
C GLY A 85 18.36 10.99 -5.56
N TYR A 86 18.65 11.22 -6.85
CA TYR A 86 17.89 10.65 -7.97
C TYR A 86 18.73 9.82 -8.94
N SER A 87 19.76 9.12 -8.45
CA SER A 87 20.53 8.21 -9.31
C SER A 87 19.67 7.05 -9.83
N ASN A 88 20.00 6.48 -10.98
CA ASN A 88 19.28 5.34 -11.55
C ASN A 88 19.15 4.18 -10.55
N ARG A 89 20.20 3.89 -9.78
CA ARG A 89 20.19 2.84 -8.75
C ARG A 89 19.15 3.14 -7.66
N LEU A 90 19.06 4.39 -7.21
CA LEU A 90 18.08 4.82 -6.21
C LEU A 90 16.67 4.77 -6.79
N MET A 91 16.45 5.21 -8.03
CA MET A 91 15.13 5.18 -8.66
C MET A 91 14.62 3.76 -8.93
N ILE A 92 15.50 2.83 -9.32
CA ILE A 92 15.16 1.41 -9.43
C ILE A 92 14.75 0.86 -8.06
N HIS A 93 15.54 1.14 -7.01
CA HIS A 93 15.21 0.67 -5.67
C HIS A 93 13.91 1.29 -5.13
N LEU A 94 13.68 2.59 -5.37
CA LEU A 94 12.45 3.30 -5.03
C LEU A 94 11.25 2.63 -5.70
N SER A 95 11.33 2.37 -7.00
CA SER A 95 10.25 1.75 -7.80
C SER A 95 9.93 0.34 -7.31
N SER A 96 10.95 -0.45 -6.96
CA SER A 96 10.77 -1.79 -6.40
C SER A 96 10.13 -1.76 -5.01
N THR A 97 10.56 -0.83 -4.14
CA THR A 97 9.99 -0.64 -2.80
C THR A 97 8.53 -0.19 -2.90
N LEU A 98 8.22 0.73 -3.80
CA LEU A 98 6.86 1.19 -4.05
C LEU A 98 5.98 0.05 -4.58
N ARG A 99 6.49 -0.75 -5.51
CA ARG A 99 5.78 -1.94 -6.01
C ARG A 99 5.46 -2.92 -4.90
N LEU A 100 6.43 -3.21 -4.03
CA LEU A 100 6.21 -4.08 -2.88
C LEU A 100 5.07 -3.54 -2.00
N LEU A 101 5.12 -2.25 -1.65
CA LEU A 101 4.05 -1.60 -0.89
C LEU A 101 2.68 -1.78 -1.57
N LEU A 102 2.56 -1.44 -2.85
CA LEU A 102 1.29 -1.52 -3.59
C LEU A 102 0.77 -2.97 -3.65
N THR A 103 1.62 -3.95 -3.94
CA THR A 103 1.19 -5.36 -3.97
C THR A 103 0.83 -5.92 -2.59
N SER A 104 1.50 -5.46 -1.52
CA SER A 104 1.13 -5.84 -0.15
C SER A 104 -0.24 -5.27 0.23
N LEU A 105 -0.56 -4.05 -0.20
CA LEU A 105 -1.90 -3.47 0.02
C LEU A 105 -3.00 -4.31 -0.63
N SER A 106 -2.77 -4.84 -1.84
CA SER A 106 -3.79 -5.63 -2.55
C SER A 106 -4.00 -7.05 -2.01
N LEU A 107 -2.94 -7.70 -1.49
CA LEU A 107 -3.06 -9.08 -0.97
C LEU A 107 -4.04 -9.16 0.20
N ASP A 108 -4.02 -8.16 1.07
CA ASP A 108 -4.86 -8.13 2.26
C ASP A 108 -6.32 -7.75 1.94
N GLU A 109 -6.58 -7.03 0.85
CA GLU A 109 -7.94 -6.85 0.32
C GLU A 109 -8.54 -8.17 -0.15
N VAL A 110 -7.73 -9.01 -0.81
CA VAL A 110 -8.17 -10.34 -1.26
C VAL A 110 -8.45 -11.26 -0.06
N HIS A 111 -7.69 -11.15 1.03
CA HIS A 111 -7.93 -11.92 2.26
C HIS A 111 -9.22 -11.53 2.97
N THR A 112 -9.65 -10.27 2.90
CA THR A 112 -10.93 -9.82 3.49
C THR A 112 -12.15 -10.22 2.66
N HIS A 113 -12.01 -10.46 1.35
CA HIS A 113 -13.10 -10.87 0.44
C HIS A 113 -13.17 -12.39 0.14
N GLY A 114 -12.43 -13.21 0.88
CA GLY A 114 -12.63 -14.67 0.92
C GLY A 114 -11.85 -15.44 -0.13
N GLN A 115 -10.58 -15.73 0.18
CA GLN A 115 -9.94 -16.95 -0.31
C GLN A 115 -9.90 -17.98 0.82
N LYS A 116 -10.59 -19.11 0.61
CA LYS A 116 -10.35 -20.34 1.37
C LYS A 116 -8.90 -20.74 1.18
N PHE A 117 -8.09 -20.60 2.23
CA PHE A 117 -6.75 -21.17 2.26
C PHE A 117 -6.82 -22.65 1.92
N MET A 118 -6.17 -23.02 0.82
CA MET A 118 -5.97 -24.41 0.46
C MET A 118 -5.17 -25.09 1.58
N LYS A 119 -5.68 -26.26 1.97
CA LYS A 119 -5.28 -27.11 3.09
C LYS A 119 -3.76 -27.39 3.08
N TYR A 120 -3.14 -27.31 4.26
CA TYR A 120 -1.75 -27.65 4.62
C TYR A 120 -0.97 -28.49 3.59
N ASN A 121 0.06 -27.89 2.99
CA ASN A 121 1.06 -28.56 2.15
C ASN A 121 2.41 -28.59 2.89
N TYR A 122 3.29 -29.55 2.58
CA TYR A 122 4.69 -29.61 3.04
C TYR A 122 5.43 -28.28 2.90
N VAL A 123 5.05 -27.47 1.92
CA VAL A 123 5.54 -26.10 1.72
C VAL A 123 5.35 -25.23 2.98
N ASP A 124 4.21 -25.33 3.67
CA ASP A 124 3.93 -24.53 4.87
C ASP A 124 4.83 -24.93 6.05
N ILE A 125 5.11 -26.23 6.18
CA ILE A 125 6.04 -26.76 7.20
C ILE A 125 7.44 -26.21 6.94
N CYS A 126 7.92 -26.32 5.69
CA CYS A 126 9.23 -25.78 5.32
C CYS A 126 9.31 -24.26 5.57
N ILE A 127 8.28 -23.50 5.21
CA ILE A 127 8.21 -22.06 5.47
C ILE A 127 8.29 -21.77 6.98
N ASN A 128 7.58 -22.53 7.81
CA ASN A 128 7.57 -22.31 9.25
C ASN A 128 8.94 -22.59 9.88
N GLU A 129 9.62 -23.67 9.45
CA GLU A 129 10.98 -23.97 9.92
C GLU A 129 12.01 -22.93 9.46
N MET A 130 11.88 -22.43 8.22
CA MET A 130 12.71 -21.32 7.74
C MET A 130 12.52 -20.05 8.58
N LYS A 131 11.27 -19.71 8.93
CA LYS A 131 10.95 -18.53 9.77
C LYS A 131 11.57 -18.63 11.16
N LYS A 132 11.48 -19.80 11.80
CA LYS A 132 12.10 -20.03 13.13
C LYS A 132 13.61 -19.86 13.09
N THR A 133 14.26 -20.45 12.08
CA THR A 133 15.72 -20.36 11.91
C THR A 133 16.16 -18.91 11.70
N LEU A 134 15.43 -18.14 10.88
CA LEU A 134 15.71 -16.73 10.67
C LEU A 134 15.65 -15.92 11.98
N ILE A 135 14.63 -16.12 12.82
CA ILE A 135 14.50 -15.42 14.11
C ILE A 135 15.67 -15.78 15.04
N ASN A 136 16.09 -17.04 15.07
CA ASN A 136 17.15 -17.51 15.94
C ASN A 136 18.55 -17.06 15.52
N ASN A 137 18.78 -16.72 14.24
CA ASN A 137 20.09 -16.28 13.75
C ASN A 137 20.42 -14.81 14.09
N PHE A 138 19.48 -14.07 14.67
CA PHE A 138 19.67 -12.67 15.10
C PHE A 138 19.69 -12.50 16.63
N HIS A 139 19.86 -13.60 17.37
CA HIS A 139 20.11 -13.63 18.82
C HIS A 139 21.49 -14.25 19.09
#